data_AF-A0A7S1BRP1-F1
#
_entry.id   AF-A0A7S1BRP1-F1
#
_cell.length_a   1.000
_cell.length_b   1.000
_cell.length_c   1.000
_cell.angle_alpha   90.00
_cell.angle_beta   90.00
_cell.angle_gamma   90.00
#
_symmetry.space_group_name_H-M   'P 1'
#
loop_
_entity.id
_entity.type
_entity.pdbx_description
1 polymer ?
#
loop_
_entity_poly.entity_id
_entity_poly.type
_entity_poly.pdbx_seq_one_letter_code
_entity_poly.pdbx_strand_id
1 'polypeptide(L)'
;MADESKKSKYSYRIETPSSGDGSNIETVSAVLGDLHSLARLPSAEYPTLVNSGPEDTEDAYYIRLNNAIQVLSDGLSKRAQRLTEAIQKVCRVAMASWEKSSKGRGIAAVAAFDESMLKEADFLNLKEKIKKLKRKVADLSAARDETNKLSHRIHRKLEKLAAGTPIREVLKEVEEGLGACGNDNVSDDGSDGASASSQATSKNPVSDNAIIKELEAVLECREQKINELLQLQDENEFKITKLVSERKTPSEKEIKKSDVYKKLSLKLSSAHKAQKVADVELVTITQRLATARGEILLLHKKLEDQREKYERRWRDLVQLSESRGVRESPERIRSGAGGLNGDKKNTNLDNYYDKKDEKIVELEHKLRQALGGARHTETYRTALEEARLLSEALEGEVEDLKRKLTLSTQSPTGGAGRQERPMDNLLRENSSLRQLARANSRLLKQGAQKEEVNVASLSEIMKLKQQEELQSQEIAALKKRAKEAEQISLAARMASNARARLEEEILKEKREFEDQITLLREECVKASSDKEEGERICEK
;
A
#
# COMPACT_ATOMS: atom_id res chain seq x y z
N MET A 1 -28.15 -41.07 -32.68
CA MET A 1 -29.55 -41.45 -32.41
C MET A 1 -29.73 -41.53 -30.90
N ALA A 2 -30.83 -40.97 -30.39
CA ALA A 2 -31.20 -40.77 -28.98
C ALA A 2 -30.33 -39.71 -28.27
N ASP A 3 -30.83 -38.76 -27.47
CA ASP A 3 -32.18 -38.35 -27.02
C ASP A 3 -32.04 -36.94 -26.40
N GLU A 4 -33.14 -36.34 -25.99
CA GLU A 4 -33.29 -35.17 -25.08
C GLU A 4 -33.49 -33.77 -25.68
N SER A 5 -34.65 -33.63 -26.31
CA SER A 5 -35.39 -32.36 -26.42
C SER A 5 -36.27 -32.16 -25.18
N LYS A 6 -35.84 -31.32 -24.22
CA LYS A 6 -36.75 -30.59 -23.31
C LYS A 6 -36.12 -29.25 -22.88
N LYS A 7 -36.55 -28.12 -23.44
CA LYS A 7 -36.39 -26.81 -22.80
C LYS A 7 -37.74 -26.10 -22.67
N SER A 8 -38.08 -25.90 -21.41
CA SER A 8 -39.29 -25.33 -20.84
C SER A 8 -39.48 -23.86 -21.20
N LYS A 9 -40.71 -23.49 -21.57
CA LYS A 9 -41.19 -22.10 -21.54
C LYS A 9 -41.20 -21.60 -20.09
N TYR A 10 -40.44 -20.55 -19.79
CA TYR A 10 -40.65 -19.72 -18.60
C TYR A 10 -40.73 -18.26 -19.03
N SER A 11 -41.92 -17.68 -18.86
CA SER A 11 -42.18 -16.25 -18.94
C SER A 11 -41.74 -15.63 -17.61
N TYR A 12 -40.76 -14.72 -17.65
CA TYR A 12 -40.37 -13.91 -16.50
C TYR A 12 -41.16 -12.60 -16.51
N ARG A 13 -42.08 -12.45 -15.56
CA ARG A 13 -42.69 -11.17 -15.21
C ARG A 13 -41.78 -10.51 -14.16
N ILE A 14 -41.15 -9.39 -14.52
CA ILE A 14 -40.35 -8.61 -13.57
C ILE A 14 -41.32 -7.78 -12.74
N GLU A 15 -41.55 -8.19 -11.50
CA GLU A 15 -42.16 -7.34 -10.48
C GLU A 15 -41.08 -6.45 -9.87
N THR A 16 -41.29 -5.13 -9.93
CA THR A 16 -40.43 -4.13 -9.29
C THR A 16 -40.46 -4.33 -7.78
N PRO A 17 -39.31 -4.44 -7.07
CA PRO A 17 -39.31 -4.60 -5.63
C PRO A 17 -39.81 -3.32 -4.97
N SER A 18 -40.99 -3.42 -4.36
CA SER A 18 -41.54 -2.46 -3.42
C SER A 18 -40.61 -2.31 -2.21
N SER A 19 -40.19 -1.07 -1.93
CA SER A 19 -39.69 -0.57 -0.63
C SER A 19 -38.84 -1.58 0.18
N GLY A 20 -37.58 -1.78 -0.23
CA GLY A 20 -36.61 -2.53 0.60
C GLY A 20 -36.24 -1.74 1.87
N ASP A 21 -36.34 -2.42 3.01
CA ASP A 21 -36.03 -1.90 4.35
C ASP A 21 -34.73 -1.08 4.40
N GLY A 22 -34.82 0.17 4.85
CA GLY A 22 -33.69 1.10 5.03
C GLY A 22 -32.62 0.64 6.03
N SER A 23 -32.81 -0.51 6.69
CA SER A 23 -31.91 -1.04 7.72
C SER A 23 -30.50 -1.37 7.20
N ASN A 24 -30.36 -1.78 5.94
CA ASN A 24 -29.05 -2.12 5.35
C ASN A 24 -28.22 -0.87 5.01
N ILE A 25 -28.87 0.23 4.65
CA ILE A 25 -28.19 1.50 4.34
C ILE A 25 -27.66 2.13 5.62
N GLU A 26 -28.43 2.07 6.70
CA GLU A 26 -28.01 2.55 8.02
C GLU A 26 -26.83 1.75 8.59
N THR A 27 -26.81 0.42 8.42
CA THR A 27 -25.68 -0.41 8.88
C THR A 27 -24.40 -0.15 8.07
N VAL A 28 -24.50 0.04 6.75
CA VAL A 28 -23.33 0.39 5.93
C VAL A 28 -22.83 1.79 6.27
N SER A 29 -23.73 2.76 6.46
CA SER A 29 -23.39 4.13 6.86
C SER A 29 -22.70 4.18 8.23
N ALA A 30 -23.18 3.41 9.21
CA ALA A 30 -22.57 3.30 10.53
C ALA A 30 -21.13 2.73 10.46
N VAL A 31 -20.92 1.69 9.65
CA VAL A 31 -19.59 1.09 9.50
C VAL A 31 -18.62 2.01 8.75
N LEU A 32 -19.10 2.78 7.77
CA LEU A 32 -18.30 3.82 7.10
C LEU A 32 -17.95 4.97 8.06
N GLY A 33 -18.87 5.32 8.98
CA GLY A 33 -18.60 6.26 10.08
C GLY A 33 -17.49 5.77 11.02
N ASP A 34 -17.53 4.49 11.41
CA ASP A 34 -16.49 3.86 12.23
C ASP A 34 -15.12 3.87 11.52
N LEU A 35 -15.09 3.56 10.21
CA LEU A 35 -13.90 3.64 9.36
C LEU A 35 -13.33 5.07 9.27
N HIS A 36 -14.21 6.07 9.14
CA HIS A 36 -13.80 7.48 9.11
C HIS A 36 -13.26 7.94 10.47
N SER A 37 -13.80 7.43 11.58
CA SER A 37 -13.28 7.70 12.92
C SER A 37 -11.89 7.08 13.15
N LEU A 38 -11.62 5.91 12.57
CA LEU A 38 -10.30 5.25 12.57
C LEU A 38 -9.23 6.01 11.78
N ALA A 39 -9.64 6.79 10.76
CA ALA A 39 -8.74 7.59 9.94
C ALA A 39 -8.32 8.91 10.62
N ARG A 40 -9.08 9.39 11.62
CA ARG A 40 -8.68 10.57 12.40
C ARG A 40 -7.65 10.16 13.44
N LEU A 41 -6.42 10.66 13.27
CA LEU A 41 -5.38 10.61 14.30
C LEU A 41 -5.90 11.33 15.56
N PRO A 42 -5.85 10.72 16.76
CA PRO A 42 -6.04 11.47 17.98
C PRO A 42 -4.88 12.46 18.07
N SER A 43 -5.17 13.75 17.92
CA SER A 43 -4.18 14.82 17.95
C SER A 43 -3.62 15.09 19.35
N ALA A 44 -4.00 14.30 20.36
CA ALA A 44 -3.93 14.70 21.76
C ALA A 44 -2.90 13.96 22.63
N GLU A 45 -2.26 12.89 22.15
CA GLU A 45 -1.36 12.08 22.99
C GLU A 45 -0.11 11.64 22.23
N TYR A 46 0.54 12.59 21.55
CA TYR A 46 1.97 12.42 21.37
C TYR A 46 2.59 12.82 22.71
N PRO A 47 3.40 11.96 23.37
CA PRO A 47 4.20 12.41 24.48
C PRO A 47 5.02 13.57 23.93
N THR A 48 4.64 14.79 24.33
CA THR A 48 5.42 15.98 24.04
C THR A 48 6.79 15.64 24.60
N LEU A 49 7.78 15.58 23.73
CA LEU A 49 9.18 15.67 24.12
C LEU A 49 9.33 17.07 24.71
N VAL A 50 8.83 17.25 25.93
CA VAL A 50 9.00 18.45 26.72
C VAL A 50 10.50 18.61 26.84
N ASN A 51 11.02 19.70 26.27
CA ASN A 51 12.41 20.12 26.35
C ASN A 51 12.93 19.88 27.76
N SER A 52 13.57 18.74 27.95
CA SER A 52 14.21 18.44 29.20
C SER A 52 15.57 19.14 29.18
N GLY A 53 15.94 19.67 30.34
CA GLY A 53 17.10 20.54 30.45
C GLY A 53 18.40 19.85 29.99
N PRO A 54 19.47 20.63 29.79
CA PRO A 54 20.75 20.18 29.24
C PRO A 54 21.52 19.14 30.09
N GLU A 55 20.92 18.59 31.15
CA GLU A 55 21.55 17.64 32.08
C GLU A 55 21.07 16.19 31.92
N ASP A 56 20.18 15.91 30.97
CA ASP A 56 19.78 14.52 30.73
C ASP A 56 20.90 13.77 30.01
N THR A 57 21.38 12.70 30.65
CA THR A 57 22.35 11.76 30.07
C THR A 57 21.81 11.19 28.74
N GLU A 58 22.70 10.96 27.77
CA GLU A 58 22.33 10.39 26.45
C GLU A 58 21.46 9.12 26.58
N ASP A 59 21.71 8.31 27.61
CA ASP A 59 20.92 7.11 27.91
C ASP A 59 19.45 7.42 28.22
N ALA A 60 19.17 8.49 28.96
CA ALA A 60 17.81 8.90 29.29
C ALA A 60 17.04 9.41 28.05
N TYR A 61 17.75 9.94 27.05
CA TYR A 61 17.17 10.31 25.76
C TYR A 61 16.82 9.06 24.93
N TYR A 62 17.74 8.11 24.81
CA TYR A 62 17.50 6.86 24.08
C TYR A 62 16.37 6.02 24.67
N ILE A 63 16.26 5.93 26.00
CA ILE A 63 15.15 5.23 26.67
C ILE A 63 13.81 5.90 26.32
N ARG A 64 13.73 7.23 26.35
CA ARG A 64 12.51 7.98 25.98
C ARG A 64 12.15 7.80 24.51
N LEU A 65 13.14 7.84 23.62
CA LEU A 65 12.93 7.63 22.19
C LEU A 65 12.43 6.21 21.91
N ASN A 66 13.03 5.18 22.52
CA ASN A 66 12.56 3.80 22.39
C ASN A 66 11.14 3.62 22.93
N ASN A 67 10.81 4.22 24.08
CA ASN A 67 9.46 4.18 24.62
C ASN A 67 8.45 4.87 23.69
N ALA A 68 8.80 6.01 23.09
CA ALA A 68 7.95 6.70 22.11
C ALA A 68 7.74 5.85 20.84
N ILE A 69 8.79 5.19 20.33
CA ILE A 69 8.69 4.28 19.19
C ILE A 69 7.80 3.07 19.53
N GLN A 70 7.93 2.51 20.73
CA GLN A 70 7.11 1.39 21.20
C GLN A 70 5.62 1.78 21.24
N VAL A 71 5.30 2.93 21.85
CA VAL A 71 3.92 3.46 21.92
C VAL A 71 3.33 3.70 20.52
N LEU A 72 4.12 4.25 19.59
CA LEU A 72 3.69 4.44 18.20
C LEU A 72 3.45 3.11 17.47
N SER A 73 4.32 2.12 17.67
CA SER A 73 4.18 0.77 17.11
C SER A 73 2.92 0.09 17.62
N ASP A 74 2.67 0.13 18.92
CA ASP A 74 1.47 -0.46 19.55
C ASP A 74 0.19 0.25 19.10
N GLY A 75 0.22 1.57 18.95
CA GLY A 75 -0.89 2.37 18.41
C GLY A 75 -1.19 2.06 16.93
N LEU A 76 -0.15 1.80 16.12
CA LEU A 76 -0.32 1.36 14.73
C LEU A 76 -0.88 -0.07 14.66
N SER A 77 -0.37 -0.99 15.48
CA SER A 77 -0.82 -2.38 15.55
C SER A 77 -2.30 -2.47 15.95
N LYS A 78 -2.71 -1.76 17.01
CA LYS A 78 -4.12 -1.67 17.44
C LYS A 78 -5.03 -1.12 16.34
N ARG A 79 -4.58 -0.12 15.57
CA ARG A 79 -5.35 0.43 14.44
C ARG A 79 -5.48 -0.55 13.29
N ALA A 80 -4.41 -1.24 12.92
CA ALA A 80 -4.44 -2.28 11.91
C ALA A 80 -5.40 -3.42 12.30
N GLN A 81 -5.43 -3.79 13.59
CA GLN A 81 -6.37 -4.77 14.12
C GLN A 81 -7.82 -4.29 14.00
N ARG A 82 -8.13 -3.07 14.46
CA ARG A 82 -9.49 -2.49 14.35
C ARG A 82 -9.95 -2.37 12.89
N LEU A 83 -9.07 -1.97 11.98
CA LEU A 83 -9.37 -1.91 10.54
C LEU A 83 -9.70 -3.31 9.99
N THR A 84 -8.93 -4.32 10.38
CA THR A 84 -9.16 -5.71 9.99
C THR A 84 -10.53 -6.20 10.49
N GLU A 85 -10.87 -5.91 11.74
CA GLU A 85 -12.17 -6.24 12.34
C GLU A 85 -13.34 -5.53 11.62
N ALA A 86 -13.17 -4.25 11.29
CA ALA A 86 -14.15 -3.47 10.54
C ALA A 86 -14.39 -4.06 9.14
N ILE A 87 -13.32 -4.38 8.40
CA ILE A 87 -13.41 -5.03 7.08
C ILE A 87 -14.14 -6.38 7.19
N GLN A 88 -13.78 -7.20 8.19
CA GLN A 88 -14.46 -8.47 8.43
C GLN A 88 -15.95 -8.30 8.76
N LYS A 89 -16.33 -7.22 9.44
CA LYS A 89 -17.73 -6.90 9.73
C LYS A 89 -18.49 -6.50 8.45
N VAL A 90 -17.90 -5.67 7.59
CA VAL A 90 -18.48 -5.34 6.26
C VAL A 90 -18.68 -6.60 5.43
N CYS A 91 -17.65 -7.46 5.34
CA CYS A 91 -17.75 -8.71 4.59
C CYS A 91 -18.87 -9.61 5.13
N ARG A 92 -19.01 -9.74 6.46
CA ARG A 92 -20.10 -10.53 7.07
C ARG A 92 -21.48 -9.97 6.75
N VAL A 93 -21.66 -8.64 6.81
CA VAL A 93 -22.94 -7.99 6.46
C VAL A 93 -23.26 -8.15 4.98
N ALA A 94 -22.27 -7.98 4.10
CA ALA A 94 -22.44 -8.18 2.66
C ALA A 94 -22.81 -9.62 2.32
N MET A 95 -22.14 -10.62 2.92
CA MET A 95 -22.45 -12.04 2.73
C MET A 95 -23.85 -12.39 3.27
N ALA A 96 -24.23 -11.89 4.45
CA ALA A 96 -25.57 -12.12 5.01
C ALA A 96 -26.68 -11.45 4.17
N SER A 97 -26.43 -10.27 3.62
CA SER A 97 -27.36 -9.61 2.68
C SER A 97 -27.47 -10.39 1.38
N TRP A 98 -26.36 -10.94 0.89
CA TRP A 98 -26.33 -11.77 -0.31
C TRP A 98 -27.09 -13.08 -0.12
N GLU A 99 -26.88 -13.79 1.00
CA GLU A 99 -27.63 -15.01 1.36
C GLU A 99 -29.14 -14.78 1.52
N LYS A 100 -29.55 -13.63 2.06
CA LYS A 100 -30.97 -13.27 2.15
C LYS A 100 -31.57 -12.95 0.78
N SER A 101 -30.81 -12.31 -0.11
CA SER A 101 -31.25 -11.99 -1.47
C SER A 101 -31.25 -13.21 -2.42
N SER A 102 -30.39 -14.21 -2.18
CA SER A 102 -30.30 -15.41 -3.02
C SER A 102 -31.38 -16.46 -2.72
N LYS A 103 -31.98 -16.45 -1.52
CA LYS A 103 -33.09 -17.35 -1.17
C LYS A 103 -34.42 -17.06 -1.88
N GLY A 104 -34.57 -15.89 -2.53
CA GLY A 104 -35.80 -15.47 -3.20
C GLY A 104 -35.77 -15.51 -4.73
N ARG A 105 -34.61 -15.75 -5.36
CA ARG A 105 -34.47 -15.76 -6.83
C ARG A 105 -33.95 -17.12 -7.28
N GLY A 106 -34.72 -17.79 -8.13
CA GLY A 106 -34.53 -19.17 -8.56
C GLY A 106 -33.06 -19.54 -8.83
N ILE A 107 -32.67 -20.66 -8.22
CA ILE A 107 -31.31 -21.22 -8.05
C ILE A 107 -30.53 -21.43 -9.37
N ALA A 108 -31.16 -21.28 -10.54
CA ALA A 108 -30.54 -21.59 -11.84
C ALA A 108 -29.62 -20.49 -12.41
N ALA A 109 -29.84 -19.21 -12.11
CA ALA A 109 -29.00 -18.12 -12.63
C ALA A 109 -27.81 -17.78 -11.72
N VAL A 110 -27.89 -18.13 -10.44
CA VAL A 110 -26.80 -17.92 -9.46
C VAL A 110 -25.70 -18.96 -9.62
N ALA A 111 -26.03 -20.20 -10.01
CA ALA A 111 -25.04 -21.24 -10.28
C ALA A 111 -24.07 -20.88 -11.43
N ALA A 112 -24.53 -20.12 -12.43
CA ALA A 112 -23.67 -19.65 -13.53
C ALA A 112 -22.84 -18.40 -13.17
N PHE A 113 -23.24 -17.64 -12.14
CA PHE A 113 -22.47 -16.50 -11.64
C PHE A 113 -21.43 -16.93 -10.59
N ASP A 114 -21.70 -18.02 -9.84
CA ASP A 114 -20.77 -18.63 -8.88
C ASP A 114 -19.52 -19.24 -9.54
N GLU A 115 -19.61 -19.72 -10.78
CA GLU A 115 -18.41 -20.22 -11.51
C GLU A 115 -17.49 -19.08 -12.01
N SER A 116 -18.01 -17.85 -12.10
CA SER A 116 -17.34 -16.71 -12.74
C SER A 116 -16.70 -15.72 -11.77
N MET A 117 -17.09 -15.70 -10.50
CA MET A 117 -16.58 -14.72 -9.52
C MET A 117 -15.69 -15.38 -8.47
N LEU A 118 -14.38 -15.35 -8.74
CA LEU A 118 -13.30 -15.97 -7.97
C LEU A 118 -13.54 -17.47 -7.73
N LYS A 119 -12.88 -18.29 -8.56
CA LYS A 119 -12.68 -19.71 -8.24
C LYS A 119 -12.32 -19.79 -6.77
N GLU A 120 -13.08 -20.54 -5.99
CA GLU A 120 -12.84 -20.74 -4.57
C GLU A 120 -11.37 -21.12 -4.27
N ALA A 121 -10.71 -21.74 -5.25
CA ALA A 121 -9.27 -21.97 -5.34
C ALA A 121 -8.39 -20.70 -5.21
N ASP A 122 -8.74 -19.58 -5.86
CA ASP A 122 -7.99 -18.32 -5.78
C ASP A 122 -8.13 -17.65 -4.42
N PHE A 123 -9.32 -17.74 -3.81
CA PHE A 123 -9.54 -17.25 -2.45
C PHE A 123 -8.80 -18.11 -1.42
N LEU A 124 -8.82 -19.44 -1.57
CA LEU A 124 -8.03 -20.37 -0.76
C LEU A 124 -6.52 -20.12 -0.91
N ASN A 125 -6.04 -19.89 -2.14
CA ASN A 125 -4.64 -19.55 -2.42
C ASN A 125 -4.25 -18.21 -1.77
N LEU A 126 -5.13 -17.20 -1.82
CA LEU A 126 -4.90 -15.92 -1.16
C LEU A 126 -4.87 -16.08 0.37
N LYS A 127 -5.78 -16.87 0.94
CA LYS A 127 -5.83 -17.18 2.37
C LYS A 127 -4.56 -17.91 2.84
N GLU A 128 -4.04 -18.83 2.03
CA GLU A 128 -2.79 -19.54 2.29
C GLU A 128 -1.58 -18.61 2.19
N LYS A 129 -1.53 -17.72 1.19
CA LYS A 129 -0.52 -16.66 1.09
C LYS A 129 -0.53 -15.73 2.31
N ILE A 130 -1.70 -15.31 2.77
CA ILE A 130 -1.84 -14.50 3.99
C ILE A 130 -1.32 -15.27 5.21
N LYS A 131 -1.66 -16.56 5.35
CA LYS A 131 -1.16 -17.42 6.44
C LYS A 131 0.36 -17.55 6.41
N LYS A 132 0.95 -17.72 5.22
CA LYS A 132 2.41 -17.80 5.01
C LYS A 132 3.11 -16.48 5.34
N LEU A 133 2.53 -15.34 4.95
CA LEU A 133 3.05 -14.02 5.31
C LEU A 133 2.96 -13.77 6.82
N LYS A 134 1.86 -14.14 7.48
CA LYS A 134 1.73 -14.03 8.93
C LYS A 134 2.81 -14.83 9.68
N ARG A 135 3.11 -16.05 9.24
CA ARG A 135 4.21 -16.85 9.81
C ARG A 135 5.56 -16.16 9.62
N LYS A 136 5.87 -15.70 8.40
CA LYS A 136 7.12 -14.96 8.14
C LYS A 136 7.27 -13.71 9.00
N VAL A 137 6.17 -12.97 9.23
CA VAL A 137 6.20 -11.80 10.11
C VAL A 137 6.46 -12.20 11.56
N ALA A 138 5.84 -13.29 12.03
CA ALA A 138 6.10 -13.83 13.37
C ALA A 138 7.56 -14.30 13.55
N ASP A 139 8.12 -15.00 12.56
CA ASP A 139 9.51 -15.46 12.56
C ASP A 139 10.49 -14.27 12.57
N LEU A 140 10.21 -13.23 11.77
CA LEU A 140 11.01 -12.00 11.76
C LEU A 140 10.89 -11.20 13.06
N SER A 141 9.72 -11.17 13.70
CA SER A 141 9.59 -10.55 15.03
C SER A 141 10.37 -11.32 16.08
N ALA A 142 10.33 -12.66 16.06
CA ALA A 142 11.10 -13.49 16.99
C ALA A 142 12.62 -13.28 16.81
N ALA A 143 13.11 -13.27 15.57
CA ALA A 143 14.52 -13.00 15.27
C ALA A 143 14.94 -11.57 15.69
N ARG A 144 14.05 -10.58 15.52
CA ARG A 144 14.26 -9.21 16.03
C ARG A 144 14.37 -9.20 17.55
N ASP A 145 13.50 -9.91 18.24
CA ASP A 145 13.51 -9.93 19.72
C ASP A 145 14.75 -10.66 20.26
N GLU A 146 15.21 -11.72 19.60
CA GLU A 146 16.48 -12.37 19.93
C GLU A 146 17.70 -11.46 19.70
N THR A 147 17.75 -10.76 18.56
CA THR A 147 18.84 -9.81 18.29
C THR A 147 18.84 -8.64 19.28
N ASN A 148 17.66 -8.15 19.69
CA ASN A 148 17.54 -7.15 20.75
C ASN A 148 18.06 -7.70 22.10
N LYS A 149 17.71 -8.93 22.47
CA LYS A 149 18.21 -9.57 23.70
C LYS A 149 19.74 -9.71 23.68
N LEU A 150 20.31 -10.15 22.55
CA LEU A 150 21.76 -10.22 22.34
C LEU A 150 22.42 -8.84 22.46
N SER A 151 21.84 -7.82 21.83
CA SER A 151 22.33 -6.44 21.90
C SER A 151 22.34 -5.91 23.35
N HIS A 152 21.27 -6.15 24.12
CA HIS A 152 21.21 -5.76 25.53
C HIS A 152 22.25 -6.51 26.39
N ARG A 153 22.50 -7.80 26.11
CA ARG A 153 23.57 -8.55 26.79
C ARG A 153 24.95 -7.98 26.47
N ILE A 154 25.20 -7.61 25.21
CA ILE A 154 26.47 -6.99 24.81
C ILE A 154 26.64 -5.63 25.50
N HIS A 155 25.60 -4.79 25.50
CA HIS A 155 25.64 -3.48 26.17
C HIS A 155 25.95 -3.61 27.67
N ARG A 156 25.24 -4.47 28.40
CA ARG A 156 25.53 -4.71 29.83
C ARG A 156 26.97 -5.16 30.08
N LYS A 157 27.55 -5.92 29.16
CA LYS A 157 28.95 -6.39 29.27
C LYS A 157 29.96 -5.29 28.96
N LEU A 158 29.67 -4.45 27.98
CA LEU A 158 30.46 -3.25 27.70
C LEU A 158 30.40 -2.27 28.87
N GLU A 159 29.23 -2.09 29.50
CA GLU A 159 29.08 -1.30 30.73
C GLU A 159 29.92 -1.86 31.88
N LYS A 160 29.93 -3.19 32.07
CA LYS A 160 30.79 -3.83 33.08
C LYS A 160 32.28 -3.61 32.81
N LEU A 161 32.71 -3.69 31.54
CA LEU A 161 34.09 -3.38 31.16
C LEU A 161 34.43 -1.91 31.44
N ALA A 162 33.53 -1.00 31.10
CA ALA A 162 33.69 0.43 31.37
C ALA A 162 33.74 0.74 32.87
N ALA A 163 33.04 -0.04 33.70
CA ALA A 163 33.09 0.06 35.16
C ALA A 163 34.37 -0.51 35.79
N GLY A 164 35.34 -0.97 34.99
CA GLY A 164 36.63 -1.49 35.46
C GLY A 164 36.60 -2.97 35.84
N THR A 165 35.54 -3.71 35.48
CA THR A 165 35.51 -5.16 35.68
C THR A 165 36.58 -5.81 34.80
N PRO A 166 37.47 -6.66 35.33
CA PRO A 166 38.54 -7.24 34.55
C PRO A 166 37.99 -8.10 33.41
N ILE A 167 38.59 -7.98 32.22
CA ILE A 167 38.10 -8.61 30.99
C ILE A 167 37.91 -10.13 31.10
N ARG A 168 38.69 -10.79 31.97
CA ARG A 168 38.56 -12.23 32.24
C ARG A 168 37.22 -12.60 32.86
N GLU A 169 36.68 -11.78 33.77
CA GLU A 169 35.37 -12.03 34.38
C GLU A 169 34.24 -11.81 33.36
N VAL A 170 34.35 -10.76 32.55
CA VAL A 170 33.35 -10.47 31.50
C VAL A 170 33.34 -11.55 30.42
N LEU A 171 34.51 -12.07 30.02
CA LEU A 171 34.64 -13.18 29.07
C LEU A 171 34.13 -14.50 29.66
N LYS A 172 34.38 -14.77 30.94
CA LYS A 172 33.83 -15.94 31.63
C LYS A 172 32.29 -15.93 31.63
N GLU A 173 31.68 -14.77 31.87
CA GLU A 173 30.22 -14.61 31.72
C GLU A 173 29.71 -14.74 30.26
N VAL A 174 30.57 -14.54 29.25
CA VAL A 174 30.23 -14.83 27.83
C VAL A 174 30.22 -16.32 27.57
N GLU A 175 31.23 -17.03 28.05
CA GLU A 175 31.33 -18.48 27.91
C GLU A 175 30.21 -19.20 28.67
N GLU A 176 29.92 -18.78 29.91
CA GLU A 176 28.83 -19.35 30.72
C GLU A 176 27.44 -19.01 30.15
N GLY A 177 27.26 -17.79 29.61
CA GLY A 177 25.98 -17.35 29.03
C GLY A 177 25.65 -17.94 27.65
N LEU A 178 26.65 -18.39 26.89
CA LEU A 178 26.45 -19.11 25.62
C LEU A 178 26.14 -20.60 25.83
N GLY A 179 26.60 -21.19 26.94
CA GLY A 179 26.28 -22.57 27.30
C GLY A 179 24.86 -22.81 27.81
N ALA A 180 24.19 -21.78 28.33
CA ALA A 180 22.89 -21.91 28.99
C ALA A 180 21.65 -21.76 28.09
N CYS A 181 21.80 -21.40 26.81
CA CYS A 181 20.63 -21.13 25.93
C CYS A 181 20.02 -22.41 25.28
N GLY A 182 20.39 -23.61 25.75
CA GLY A 182 20.07 -24.87 25.09
C GLY A 182 18.91 -25.70 25.66
N ASN A 183 18.43 -25.47 26.89
CA ASN A 183 17.48 -26.41 27.51
C ASN A 183 16.64 -25.78 28.65
N ASP A 184 15.89 -24.71 28.38
CA ASP A 184 14.89 -24.22 29.34
C ASP A 184 13.50 -24.66 28.89
N ASN A 185 13.17 -25.90 29.26
CA ASN A 185 11.81 -26.42 29.22
C ASN A 185 11.55 -27.30 30.45
N VAL A 186 11.95 -26.84 31.64
CA VAL A 186 11.45 -27.33 32.93
C VAL A 186 11.43 -26.15 33.90
N SER A 187 10.27 -25.54 34.07
CA SER A 187 9.96 -24.76 35.24
C SER A 187 9.83 -25.72 36.42
N ASP A 188 10.77 -25.65 37.37
CA ASP A 188 10.58 -26.13 38.74
C ASP A 188 10.72 -24.96 39.70
N ASP A 189 9.84 -25.00 40.68
CA ASP A 189 9.34 -23.96 41.57
C ASP A 189 10.04 -24.06 42.94
N GLY A 190 10.12 -22.94 43.65
CA GLY A 190 10.54 -22.86 45.06
C GLY A 190 12.04 -22.56 45.30
N SER A 191 12.39 -21.37 45.83
CA SER A 191 12.44 -21.04 47.27
C SER A 191 13.54 -21.86 47.99
N ASP A 192 14.59 -21.35 48.62
CA ASP A 192 14.84 -20.17 49.45
C ASP A 192 16.38 -19.95 49.39
N GLY A 193 16.97 -18.76 49.50
CA GLY A 193 16.90 -17.83 50.61
C GLY A 193 18.29 -17.74 51.29
N ALA A 194 18.81 -16.49 51.37
CA ALA A 194 19.90 -16.05 52.26
C ALA A 194 21.31 -16.69 52.01
N SER A 195 22.44 -16.07 52.30
CA SER A 195 22.73 -14.94 53.16
C SER A 195 24.11 -14.40 52.79
N ALA A 196 24.27 -13.08 52.92
CA ALA A 196 25.55 -12.42 52.94
C ALA A 196 26.40 -12.93 54.11
N SER A 197 27.68 -13.23 53.85
CA SER A 197 28.70 -13.34 54.89
C SER A 197 30.05 -12.93 54.31
N SER A 198 30.27 -11.62 54.31
CA SER A 198 31.57 -10.98 54.37
C SER A 198 32.37 -11.53 55.55
N GLN A 199 33.34 -12.41 55.29
CA GLN A 199 34.30 -12.86 56.29
C GLN A 199 35.71 -12.50 55.81
N ALA A 200 36.24 -11.43 56.40
CA ALA A 200 37.63 -11.02 56.28
C ALA A 200 38.53 -12.10 56.89
N THR A 201 39.15 -12.92 56.06
CA THR A 201 40.19 -13.86 56.49
C THR A 201 41.55 -13.17 56.42
N SER A 202 41.97 -12.69 57.60
CA SER A 202 43.31 -12.89 58.15
C SER A 202 44.41 -13.30 57.14
N LYS A 203 45.21 -12.31 56.73
CA LYS A 203 46.49 -12.48 56.04
C LYS A 203 47.43 -13.34 56.89
N ASN A 204 47.43 -14.65 56.65
CA ASN A 204 48.61 -15.46 56.95
C ASN A 204 49.66 -15.16 55.88
N PRO A 205 50.92 -14.91 56.24
CA PRO A 205 52.00 -14.79 55.26
C PRO A 205 52.18 -16.18 54.63
N VAL A 206 51.56 -16.39 53.47
CA VAL A 206 51.91 -17.48 52.57
C VAL A 206 53.38 -17.27 52.26
N SER A 207 54.24 -18.16 52.75
CA SER A 207 55.68 -18.00 52.59
C SER A 207 55.99 -17.94 51.10
N ASP A 208 56.81 -16.97 50.67
CA ASP A 208 57.13 -16.72 49.26
C ASP A 208 57.55 -17.98 48.49
N ASN A 209 58.11 -18.98 49.18
CA ASN A 209 58.44 -20.29 48.63
C ASN A 209 57.25 -21.09 48.08
N ALA A 210 56.05 -20.92 48.62
CA ALA A 210 54.84 -21.59 48.11
C ALA A 210 54.36 -20.93 46.81
N ILE A 211 54.46 -19.59 46.74
CA ILE A 211 54.11 -18.80 45.56
C ILE A 211 55.10 -19.09 44.42
N ILE A 212 56.40 -19.19 44.73
CA ILE A 212 57.43 -19.55 43.73
C ILE A 212 57.15 -20.94 43.14
N LYS A 213 56.85 -21.94 43.97
CA LYS A 213 56.52 -23.29 43.49
C LYS A 213 55.25 -23.33 42.63
N GLU A 214 54.25 -22.53 42.98
CA GLU A 214 53.02 -22.43 42.18
C GLU A 214 53.30 -21.76 40.83
N LEU A 215 54.12 -20.71 40.80
CA LEU A 215 54.55 -20.05 39.56
C LEU A 215 55.40 -20.96 38.67
N GLU A 216 56.30 -21.76 39.25
CA GLU A 216 57.09 -22.77 38.54
C GLU A 216 56.19 -23.83 37.89
N ALA A 217 55.18 -24.35 38.62
CA ALA A 217 54.22 -25.29 38.07
C ALA A 217 53.37 -24.68 36.94
N VAL A 218 52.99 -23.41 37.06
CA VAL A 218 52.27 -22.68 36.00
C VAL A 218 53.15 -22.47 34.76
N LEU A 219 54.45 -22.18 34.94
CA LEU A 219 55.39 -22.05 33.83
C LEU A 219 55.58 -23.40 33.12
N GLU A 220 55.79 -24.48 33.86
CA GLU A 220 55.94 -25.83 33.28
C GLU A 220 54.68 -26.26 32.50
N CYS A 221 53.49 -25.98 33.04
CA CYS A 221 52.23 -26.24 32.35
C CYS A 221 52.09 -25.41 31.06
N ARG A 222 52.54 -24.15 31.07
CA ARG A 222 52.54 -23.30 29.86
C ARG A 222 53.54 -23.77 28.82
N GLU A 223 54.73 -24.19 29.22
CA GLU A 223 55.74 -24.74 28.31
C GLU A 223 55.26 -26.02 27.64
N GLN A 224 54.63 -26.93 28.39
CA GLN A 224 53.98 -28.12 27.81
C GLN A 224 52.92 -27.74 26.77
N LYS A 225 52.09 -26.74 27.06
CA LYS A 225 51.05 -26.28 26.12
C LYS A 225 51.64 -25.65 24.86
N ILE A 226 52.72 -24.89 24.98
CA ILE A 226 53.44 -24.31 23.83
C ILE A 226 53.97 -25.43 22.93
N ASN A 227 54.57 -26.47 23.52
CA ASN A 227 55.11 -27.60 22.76
C ASN A 227 54.01 -28.40 22.03
N GLU A 228 52.84 -28.61 22.65
CA GLU A 228 51.69 -29.24 21.97
C GLU A 228 51.21 -28.43 20.76
N LEU A 229 51.14 -27.10 20.88
CA LEU A 229 50.70 -26.22 19.79
C LEU A 229 51.70 -26.21 18.63
N LEU A 230 53.00 -26.24 18.91
CA LEU A 230 54.04 -26.36 17.89
C LEU A 230 53.92 -27.69 17.11
N GLN A 231 53.69 -28.81 17.81
CA GLN A 231 53.47 -30.11 17.14
C GLN A 231 52.23 -30.09 16.23
N LEU A 232 51.12 -29.50 16.68
CA LEU A 232 49.91 -29.37 15.87
C LEU A 232 50.12 -28.48 14.64
N GLN A 233 50.94 -27.45 14.75
CA GLN A 233 51.30 -26.60 13.62
C GLN A 233 52.07 -27.40 12.56
N ASP A 234 53.10 -28.14 12.97
CA ASP A 234 53.91 -28.96 12.06
C ASP A 234 53.06 -30.03 11.34
N GLU A 235 52.14 -30.69 12.04
CA GLU A 235 51.21 -31.65 11.44
C GLU A 235 50.29 -31.02 10.39
N ASN A 236 49.84 -29.78 10.64
CA ASN A 236 48.95 -29.07 9.71
C ASN A 236 49.71 -28.59 8.49
N GLU A 237 50.94 -28.09 8.64
CA GLU A 237 51.81 -27.71 7.53
C GLU A 237 52.11 -28.93 6.64
N PHE A 238 52.35 -30.09 7.25
CA PHE A 238 52.53 -31.34 6.51
C PHE A 238 51.26 -31.74 5.72
N LYS A 239 50.08 -31.66 6.33
CA LYS A 239 48.79 -31.94 5.65
C LYS A 239 48.55 -30.99 4.48
N ILE A 240 48.83 -29.70 4.64
CA ILE A 240 48.71 -28.69 3.57
C ILE A 240 49.66 -29.04 2.42
N THR A 241 50.92 -29.35 2.73
CA THR A 241 51.94 -29.69 1.72
C THR A 241 51.57 -30.95 0.94
N LYS A 242 51.00 -31.96 1.62
CA LYS A 242 50.49 -33.17 0.99
C LYS A 242 49.31 -32.89 0.06
N LEU A 243 48.34 -32.09 0.50
CA LEU A 243 47.18 -31.71 -0.32
C LEU A 243 47.57 -30.86 -1.55
N VAL A 244 48.60 -30.04 -1.43
CA VAL A 244 49.12 -29.22 -2.53
C VAL A 244 49.88 -30.08 -3.54
N SER A 245 50.69 -31.05 -3.08
CA SER A 245 51.47 -31.93 -3.96
C SER A 245 50.65 -33.03 -4.65
N GLU A 246 49.57 -33.51 -4.03
CA GLU A 246 48.68 -34.52 -4.64
C GLU A 246 47.71 -33.92 -5.67
N ARG A 247 47.48 -32.60 -5.67
CA ARG A 247 46.68 -31.93 -6.71
C ARG A 247 47.51 -31.72 -7.97
N LYS A 248 47.54 -32.73 -8.85
CA LYS A 248 47.74 -32.48 -10.28
C LYS A 248 46.59 -31.60 -10.75
N THR A 249 46.82 -30.30 -10.87
CA THR A 249 45.82 -29.37 -11.40
C THR A 249 45.39 -29.88 -12.77
N PRO A 250 44.12 -30.30 -12.94
CA PRO A 250 43.65 -30.81 -14.22
C PRO A 250 43.89 -29.74 -15.28
N SER A 251 44.43 -30.15 -16.42
CA SER A 251 44.73 -29.21 -17.48
C SER A 251 43.44 -28.50 -17.92
N GLU A 252 43.52 -27.24 -18.35
CA GLU A 252 42.35 -26.46 -18.76
C GLU A 252 41.50 -27.18 -19.83
N LYS A 253 42.14 -28.01 -20.66
CA LYS A 253 41.49 -28.87 -21.66
C LYS A 253 40.66 -29.99 -21.03
N GLU A 254 41.10 -30.57 -19.92
CA GLU A 254 40.34 -31.58 -19.17
C GLU A 254 39.18 -30.94 -18.40
N ILE A 255 39.39 -29.75 -17.82
CA ILE A 255 38.31 -28.98 -17.19
C ILE A 255 37.22 -28.67 -18.20
N LYS A 256 37.57 -28.17 -19.40
CA LYS A 256 36.59 -27.88 -20.47
C LYS A 256 35.85 -29.12 -20.98
N LYS A 257 36.46 -30.31 -20.88
CA LYS A 257 35.84 -31.59 -21.25
C LYS A 257 34.91 -32.14 -20.16
N SER A 258 35.14 -31.79 -18.90
CA SER A 258 34.34 -32.23 -17.77
C SER A 258 32.85 -31.88 -17.95
N ASP A 259 31.98 -32.83 -17.62
CA ASP A 259 30.53 -32.64 -17.69
C ASP A 259 30.04 -31.52 -16.75
N VAL A 260 30.77 -31.29 -15.65
CA VAL A 260 30.48 -30.19 -14.74
C VAL A 260 30.68 -28.84 -15.44
N TYR A 261 31.79 -28.68 -16.18
CA TYR A 261 32.06 -27.46 -16.93
C TYR A 261 31.02 -27.25 -18.04
N LYS A 262 30.65 -28.30 -18.80
CA LYS A 262 29.61 -28.21 -19.83
C LYS A 262 28.27 -27.80 -19.23
N LYS A 263 27.85 -28.40 -18.10
CA LYS A 263 26.61 -28.05 -17.39
C LYS A 263 26.64 -26.60 -16.89
N LEU A 264 27.76 -26.15 -16.30
CA LEU A 264 27.90 -24.77 -15.82
C LEU A 264 27.92 -23.78 -16.97
N SER A 265 28.63 -24.07 -18.06
CA SER A 265 28.67 -23.24 -19.27
C SER A 265 27.28 -23.09 -19.91
N LEU A 266 26.50 -24.18 -19.98
CA LEU A 266 25.11 -24.13 -20.45
C LEU A 266 24.22 -23.29 -19.53
N LYS A 267 24.33 -23.46 -18.21
CA LYS A 267 23.60 -22.64 -17.23
C LYS A 267 23.97 -21.16 -17.35
N LEU A 268 25.26 -20.85 -17.50
CA LEU A 268 25.75 -19.48 -17.68
C LEU A 268 25.23 -18.87 -18.98
N SER A 269 25.25 -19.63 -20.08
CA SER A 269 24.69 -19.20 -21.37
C SER A 269 23.18 -18.94 -21.27
N SER A 270 22.44 -19.82 -20.58
CA SER A 270 21.00 -19.65 -20.34
C SER A 270 20.70 -18.43 -19.47
N ALA A 271 21.45 -18.23 -18.39
CA ALA A 271 21.32 -17.07 -17.51
C ALA A 271 21.62 -15.77 -18.27
N HIS A 272 22.65 -15.75 -19.11
CA HIS A 272 23.00 -14.60 -19.93
C HIS A 272 21.92 -14.29 -21.00
N LYS A 273 21.26 -15.31 -21.58
CA LYS A 273 20.10 -15.11 -22.46
C LYS A 273 18.90 -14.53 -21.70
N ALA A 274 18.61 -15.04 -20.51
CA ALA A 274 17.53 -14.52 -19.66
C ALA A 274 17.80 -13.06 -19.24
N GLN A 275 19.05 -12.72 -18.91
CA GLN A 275 19.48 -11.35 -18.63
C GLN A 275 19.22 -10.41 -19.82
N LYS A 276 19.60 -10.81 -21.04
CA LYS A 276 19.33 -10.01 -22.25
C LYS A 276 17.84 -9.77 -22.49
N VAL A 277 16.98 -10.75 -22.21
CA VAL A 277 15.52 -10.56 -22.31
C VAL A 277 15.03 -9.56 -21.27
N ALA A 278 15.49 -9.68 -20.03
CA ALA A 278 15.15 -8.73 -18.96
C ALA A 278 15.63 -7.30 -19.27
N ASP A 279 16.81 -7.14 -19.89
CA ASP A 279 17.34 -5.83 -20.29
C ASP A 279 16.44 -5.18 -21.37
N VAL A 280 15.97 -5.94 -22.35
CA VAL A 280 15.02 -5.44 -23.36
C VAL A 280 13.69 -5.05 -22.71
N GLU A 281 13.17 -5.87 -21.81
CA GLU A 281 11.94 -5.56 -21.06
C GLU A 281 12.10 -4.26 -20.24
N LEU A 282 13.23 -4.08 -19.56
CA LEU A 282 13.53 -2.89 -18.78
C LEU A 282 13.53 -1.63 -19.65
N VAL A 283 14.14 -1.69 -20.84
CA VAL A 283 14.10 -0.58 -21.82
C VAL A 283 12.66 -0.27 -22.24
N THR A 284 11.84 -1.28 -22.55
CA THR A 284 10.43 -1.05 -22.94
C THR A 284 9.59 -0.46 -21.80
N ILE A 285 9.80 -0.89 -20.56
CA ILE A 285 9.12 -0.35 -19.37
C ILE A 285 9.54 1.10 -19.15
N THR A 286 10.83 1.40 -19.30
CA THR A 286 11.36 2.78 -19.17
C THR A 286 10.75 3.71 -20.22
N GLN A 287 10.64 3.27 -21.48
CA GLN A 287 9.98 4.01 -22.55
C GLN A 287 8.50 4.29 -22.22
N ARG A 288 7.75 3.26 -21.76
CA ARG A 288 6.34 3.42 -21.35
C ARG A 288 6.19 4.39 -20.18
N LEU A 289 7.10 4.35 -19.22
CA LEU A 289 7.12 5.27 -18.08
C LEU A 289 7.34 6.71 -18.55
N ALA A 290 8.27 6.93 -19.48
CA ALA A 290 8.52 8.24 -20.07
C ALA A 290 7.29 8.79 -20.80
N THR A 291 6.61 7.98 -21.63
CA THR A 291 5.37 8.39 -22.33
C THR A 291 4.27 8.77 -21.33
N ALA A 292 4.00 7.91 -20.35
CA ALA A 292 2.97 8.17 -19.35
C ALA A 292 3.32 9.37 -18.45
N ARG A 293 4.60 9.69 -18.25
CA ARG A 293 5.02 10.94 -17.57
C ARG A 293 4.71 12.17 -18.43
N GLY A 294 4.93 12.08 -19.74
CA GLY A 294 4.57 13.12 -20.70
C GLY A 294 3.07 13.41 -20.73
N GLU A 295 2.24 12.36 -20.71
CA GLU A 295 0.77 12.48 -20.67
C GLU A 295 0.26 13.16 -19.40
N ILE A 296 0.79 12.79 -18.23
CA ILE A 296 0.45 13.43 -16.95
C ILE A 296 0.81 14.92 -16.97
N LEU A 297 2.00 15.29 -17.47
CA LEU A 297 2.40 16.70 -17.57
C LEU A 297 1.47 17.48 -18.50
N LEU A 298 1.03 16.87 -19.60
CA LEU A 298 0.06 17.47 -20.52
C LEU A 298 -1.32 17.67 -19.86
N LEU A 299 -1.82 16.67 -19.12
CA LEU A 299 -3.09 16.77 -18.39
C LEU A 299 -3.04 17.82 -17.27
N HIS A 300 -1.92 17.87 -16.53
CA HIS A 300 -1.70 18.89 -15.50
C HIS A 300 -1.73 20.30 -16.10
N LYS A 301 -1.04 20.52 -17.24
CA LYS A 301 -1.10 21.78 -17.97
C LYS A 301 -2.54 22.14 -18.41
N LYS A 302 -3.31 21.17 -18.93
CA LYS A 302 -4.71 21.40 -19.32
C LYS A 302 -5.60 21.80 -18.13
N LEU A 303 -5.40 21.21 -16.96
CA LEU A 303 -6.13 21.57 -15.74
C LEU A 303 -5.73 22.96 -15.24
N GLU A 304 -4.44 23.31 -15.31
CA GLU A 304 -3.97 24.66 -14.95
C GLU A 304 -4.54 25.72 -15.91
N ASP A 305 -4.54 25.45 -17.23
CA ASP A 305 -5.16 26.33 -18.23
C ASP A 305 -6.68 26.52 -17.98
N GLN A 306 -7.39 25.47 -17.53
CA GLN A 306 -8.80 25.56 -17.14
C GLN A 306 -8.99 26.37 -15.86
N ARG A 307 -8.16 26.11 -14.84
CA ARG A 307 -8.16 26.88 -13.59
C ARG A 307 -7.93 28.36 -13.86
N GLU A 308 -6.93 28.71 -14.68
CA GLU A 308 -6.64 30.10 -15.02
C GLU A 308 -7.82 30.75 -15.77
N LYS A 309 -8.49 30.02 -16.68
CA LYS A 309 -9.72 30.51 -17.33
C LYS A 309 -10.83 30.80 -16.32
N TYR A 310 -11.03 29.93 -15.32
CA TYR A 310 -12.02 30.17 -14.27
C TYR A 310 -11.63 31.34 -13.37
N GLU A 311 -10.35 31.48 -13.01
CA GLU A 311 -9.85 32.62 -12.23
C GLU A 311 -9.95 33.94 -12.97
N ARG A 312 -9.72 33.97 -14.29
CA ARG A 312 -9.99 35.15 -15.13
C ARG A 312 -11.47 35.51 -15.11
N ARG A 313 -12.36 34.55 -15.39
CA ARG A 313 -13.83 34.76 -15.32
C ARG A 313 -14.28 35.24 -13.94
N TRP A 314 -13.70 34.69 -12.88
CA TRP A 314 -14.01 35.10 -11.51
C TRP A 314 -13.56 36.55 -11.25
N ARG A 315 -12.34 36.92 -11.68
CA ARG A 315 -11.87 38.31 -11.61
C ARG A 315 -12.78 39.26 -12.39
N ASP A 316 -13.20 38.88 -13.59
CA ASP A 316 -14.12 39.67 -14.41
C ASP A 316 -15.47 39.85 -13.70
N LEU A 317 -16.01 38.79 -13.07
CA LEU A 317 -17.24 38.85 -12.28
C LEU A 317 -17.10 39.74 -11.03
N VAL A 318 -15.95 39.66 -10.34
CA VAL A 318 -15.65 40.54 -9.20
C VAL A 318 -15.56 42.00 -9.67
N GLN A 319 -14.85 42.30 -10.76
CA GLN A 319 -14.78 43.65 -11.33
C GLN A 319 -16.15 44.16 -11.79
N LEU A 320 -17.00 43.31 -12.37
CA LEU A 320 -18.39 43.67 -12.71
C LEU A 320 -19.22 43.98 -11.46
N SER A 321 -18.97 43.29 -10.34
CA SER A 321 -19.64 43.59 -9.07
C SER A 321 -19.16 44.90 -8.42
N GLU A 322 -17.86 45.20 -8.54
CA GLU A 322 -17.27 46.45 -8.04
C GLU A 322 -17.69 47.66 -8.87
N SER A 323 -17.69 47.54 -10.20
CA SER A 323 -18.13 48.60 -11.12
C SER A 323 -19.62 48.92 -11.00
N ARG A 324 -20.46 47.97 -10.55
CA ARG A 324 -21.88 48.23 -10.21
C ARG A 324 -22.08 48.98 -8.88
N GLY A 325 -21.00 49.36 -8.18
CA GLY A 325 -21.08 50.18 -6.98
C GLY A 325 -21.68 49.49 -5.75
N VAL A 326 -21.83 48.15 -5.77
CA VAL A 326 -22.35 47.36 -4.64
C VAL A 326 -21.20 47.01 -3.69
N ARG A 327 -20.50 48.02 -3.19
CA ARG A 327 -19.46 47.85 -2.17
C ARG A 327 -19.97 48.38 -0.85
N GLU A 328 -20.95 47.68 -0.28
CA GLU A 328 -21.30 47.92 1.12
C GLU A 328 -20.22 47.30 2.01
N SER A 329 -19.38 48.17 2.55
CA SER A 329 -18.31 47.80 3.47
C SER A 329 -18.89 47.05 4.68
N PRO A 330 -18.44 45.82 4.98
CA PRO A 330 -18.96 45.03 6.10
C PRO A 330 -18.78 45.68 7.47
N GLU A 331 -17.90 46.68 7.60
CA GLU A 331 -17.61 47.35 8.86
C GLU A 331 -18.74 48.28 9.35
N ARG A 332 -19.68 48.70 8.48
CA ARG A 332 -20.80 49.55 8.94
C ARG A 332 -21.89 48.81 9.73
N ILE A 333 -21.88 47.48 9.77
CA ILE A 333 -22.93 46.70 10.43
C ILE A 333 -22.63 46.51 11.94
N ARG A 334 -21.40 46.76 12.42
CA ARG A 334 -21.05 46.56 13.85
C ARG A 334 -21.08 47.80 14.74
N SER A 335 -21.29 49.00 14.21
CA SER A 335 -21.21 50.24 15.01
C SER A 335 -22.57 50.82 15.46
N GLY A 336 -23.69 50.20 15.12
CA GLY A 336 -25.04 50.78 15.29
C GLY A 336 -25.82 50.37 16.54
N ALA A 337 -25.17 50.00 17.65
CA ALA A 337 -25.85 49.51 18.86
C ALA A 337 -26.08 50.56 19.97
N GLY A 338 -25.84 51.85 19.73
CA GLY A 338 -26.03 52.89 20.76
C GLY A 338 -26.53 54.20 20.19
N GLY A 339 -27.83 54.47 20.31
CA GLY A 339 -28.40 55.74 19.89
C GLY A 339 -29.92 55.76 19.82
N LEU A 340 -30.58 55.57 20.97
CA LEU A 340 -31.97 55.95 21.17
C LEU A 340 -32.06 57.48 21.07
N ASN A 341 -32.52 58.01 19.95
CA ASN A 341 -33.53 59.07 19.89
C ASN A 341 -33.83 59.42 18.44
N GLY A 342 -35.13 59.45 18.14
CA GLY A 342 -35.65 59.62 16.80
C GLY A 342 -35.36 61.00 16.23
N ASP A 343 -35.10 61.03 14.93
CA ASP A 343 -35.99 61.73 14.03
C ASP A 343 -35.75 61.29 12.59
N LYS A 344 -36.86 60.90 11.96
CA LYS A 344 -37.23 60.99 10.53
C LYS A 344 -36.12 60.88 9.45
N LYS A 345 -36.37 59.91 8.57
CA LYS A 345 -35.86 59.70 7.19
C LYS A 345 -34.56 58.91 7.07
N ASN A 346 -34.68 57.58 7.14
CA ASN A 346 -33.71 56.72 6.45
C ASN A 346 -34.41 55.50 5.82
N THR A 347 -35.15 55.75 4.73
CA THR A 347 -35.81 54.72 3.88
C THR A 347 -34.83 53.88 3.05
N ASN A 348 -33.52 53.98 3.28
CA ASN A 348 -32.50 53.25 2.52
C ASN A 348 -32.07 51.93 3.16
N LEU A 349 -32.44 51.64 4.42
CA LEU A 349 -32.04 50.40 5.08
C LEU A 349 -32.95 49.21 4.68
N ASP A 350 -34.24 49.43 4.45
CA ASP A 350 -35.16 48.38 3.96
C ASP A 350 -34.78 47.91 2.55
N ASN A 351 -34.28 48.82 1.70
CA ASN A 351 -33.84 48.50 0.34
C ASN A 351 -32.58 47.62 0.25
N TYR A 352 -31.82 47.46 1.35
CA TYR A 352 -30.61 46.64 1.35
C TYR A 352 -30.89 45.16 1.66
N TYR A 353 -31.86 44.89 2.55
CA TYR A 353 -32.28 43.52 2.84
C TYR A 353 -33.04 42.93 1.64
N ASP A 354 -33.88 43.72 0.97
CA ASP A 354 -34.57 43.30 -0.26
C ASP A 354 -33.58 42.86 -1.35
N LYS A 355 -32.46 43.56 -1.56
CA LYS A 355 -31.47 43.17 -2.58
C LYS A 355 -30.67 41.92 -2.25
N LYS A 356 -30.45 41.63 -0.95
CA LYS A 356 -29.82 40.36 -0.55
C LYS A 356 -30.78 39.20 -0.72
N ASP A 357 -32.04 39.41 -0.37
CA ASP A 357 -33.08 38.40 -0.55
C ASP A 357 -33.34 38.14 -2.04
N GLU A 358 -33.33 39.17 -2.88
CA GLU A 358 -33.35 39.04 -4.35
C GLU A 358 -32.16 38.19 -4.87
N LYS A 359 -30.95 38.41 -4.34
CA LYS A 359 -29.76 37.65 -4.75
C LYS A 359 -29.78 36.20 -4.26
N ILE A 360 -30.32 35.95 -3.07
CA ILE A 360 -30.54 34.59 -2.56
C ILE A 360 -31.56 33.89 -3.44
N VAL A 361 -32.68 34.54 -3.77
CA VAL A 361 -33.69 34.03 -4.69
C VAL A 361 -33.09 33.74 -6.09
N GLU A 362 -32.22 34.61 -6.60
CA GLU A 362 -31.52 34.39 -7.88
C GLU A 362 -30.58 33.18 -7.82
N LEU A 363 -29.80 33.03 -6.74
CA LEU A 363 -28.90 31.89 -6.55
C LEU A 363 -29.67 30.58 -6.36
N GLU A 364 -30.78 30.61 -5.61
CA GLU A 364 -31.68 29.47 -5.50
C GLU A 364 -32.30 29.10 -6.84
N HIS A 365 -32.68 30.08 -7.65
CA HIS A 365 -33.19 29.85 -9.00
C HIS A 365 -32.14 29.20 -9.90
N LYS A 366 -30.88 29.69 -9.88
CA LYS A 366 -29.77 29.08 -10.62
C LYS A 366 -29.44 27.66 -10.15
N LEU A 367 -29.49 27.41 -8.84
CA LEU A 367 -29.31 26.07 -8.29
C LEU A 367 -30.44 25.14 -8.73
N ARG A 368 -31.70 25.58 -8.68
CA ARG A 368 -32.85 24.82 -9.20
C ARG A 368 -32.71 24.55 -10.70
N GLN A 369 -32.19 25.49 -11.48
CA GLN A 369 -31.93 25.31 -12.90
C GLN A 369 -30.82 24.28 -13.14
N ALA A 370 -29.72 24.33 -12.38
CA ALA A 370 -28.63 23.36 -12.47
C ALA A 370 -29.07 21.94 -12.06
N LEU A 371 -29.82 21.82 -10.96
CA LEU A 371 -30.42 20.56 -10.52
C LEU A 371 -31.48 20.06 -11.51
N GLY A 372 -32.23 20.98 -12.13
CA GLY A 372 -33.13 20.68 -13.24
C GLY A 372 -32.36 20.04 -14.40
N GLY A 373 -31.24 20.64 -14.82
CA GLY A 373 -30.35 20.08 -15.85
C GLY A 373 -29.86 18.68 -15.50
N ALA A 374 -29.41 18.46 -14.25
CA ALA A 374 -28.97 17.14 -13.78
C ALA A 374 -30.10 16.09 -13.85
N ARG A 375 -31.32 16.44 -13.41
CA ARG A 375 -32.49 15.54 -13.51
C ARG A 375 -32.88 15.23 -14.96
N HIS A 376 -32.77 16.19 -15.87
CA HIS A 376 -32.99 15.94 -17.30
C HIS A 376 -31.94 14.97 -17.84
N THR A 377 -30.65 15.13 -17.51
CA THR A 377 -29.61 14.19 -17.94
C THR A 377 -29.84 12.77 -17.41
N GLU A 378 -30.36 12.63 -16.20
CA GLU A 378 -30.70 11.32 -15.64
C GLU A 378 -31.93 10.70 -16.33
N THR A 379 -32.94 11.51 -16.66
CA THR A 379 -34.10 11.08 -17.46
C THR A 379 -33.68 10.63 -18.87
N TYR A 380 -32.73 11.33 -19.50
CA TYR A 380 -32.17 10.91 -20.78
C TYR A 380 -31.40 9.60 -20.66
N ARG A 381 -30.64 9.42 -19.57
CA ARG A 381 -29.91 8.17 -19.31
C ARG A 381 -30.88 6.99 -19.14
N THR A 382 -31.97 7.15 -18.40
CA THR A 382 -32.98 6.09 -18.22
C THR A 382 -33.72 5.79 -19.53
N ALA A 383 -34.12 6.82 -20.28
CA ALA A 383 -34.78 6.63 -21.58
C ALA A 383 -33.88 5.92 -22.60
N LEU A 384 -32.56 6.16 -22.54
CA LEU A 384 -31.59 5.51 -23.42
C LEU A 384 -31.41 4.03 -23.05
N GLU A 385 -31.38 3.70 -21.75
CA GLU A 385 -31.36 2.29 -21.30
C GLU A 385 -32.65 1.55 -21.71
N GLU A 386 -33.82 2.18 -21.59
CA GLU A 386 -35.09 1.61 -22.07
C GLU A 386 -35.08 1.39 -23.59
N ALA A 387 -34.56 2.33 -24.37
CA ALA A 387 -34.40 2.18 -25.81
C ALA A 387 -33.44 1.04 -26.17
N ARG A 388 -32.36 0.87 -25.41
CA ARG A 388 -31.40 -0.24 -25.58
C ARG A 388 -32.08 -1.60 -25.36
N LEU A 389 -32.84 -1.74 -24.28
CA LEU A 389 -33.61 -2.96 -23.97
C LEU A 389 -34.69 -3.24 -25.02
N LEU A 390 -35.39 -2.22 -25.53
CA LEU A 390 -36.36 -2.37 -26.62
C LEU A 390 -35.68 -2.83 -27.92
N SER A 391 -34.49 -2.31 -28.23
CA SER A 391 -33.70 -2.71 -29.39
C SER A 391 -33.29 -4.18 -29.30
N GLU A 392 -32.77 -4.62 -28.15
CA GLU A 392 -32.42 -6.04 -27.91
C GLU A 392 -33.65 -6.95 -28.07
N ALA A 393 -34.84 -6.52 -27.61
CA ALA A 393 -36.07 -7.28 -27.78
C ALA A 393 -36.52 -7.40 -29.25
N LEU A 394 -36.45 -6.29 -30.01
CA LEU A 394 -36.80 -6.28 -31.44
C LEU A 394 -35.82 -7.11 -32.28
N GLU A 395 -34.53 -7.08 -31.98
CA GLU A 395 -33.53 -7.96 -32.61
C GLU A 395 -33.90 -9.44 -32.40
N GLY A 396 -34.33 -9.80 -31.19
CA GLY A 396 -34.85 -11.14 -30.89
C GLY A 396 -36.08 -11.52 -31.72
N GLU A 397 -37.06 -10.62 -31.86
CA GLU A 397 -38.25 -10.87 -32.69
C GLU A 397 -37.91 -11.00 -34.19
N VAL A 398 -36.97 -10.21 -34.69
CA VAL A 398 -36.50 -10.29 -36.08
C VAL A 398 -35.82 -11.63 -36.33
N GLU A 399 -35.00 -12.13 -35.41
CA GLU A 399 -34.41 -13.46 -35.52
C GLU A 399 -35.47 -14.58 -35.49
N ASP A 400 -36.48 -14.46 -34.63
CA ASP A 400 -37.59 -15.41 -34.56
C ASP A 400 -38.41 -15.42 -35.85
N LEU A 401 -38.70 -14.25 -36.44
CA LEU A 401 -39.40 -14.13 -37.72
C LEU A 401 -38.56 -14.67 -38.87
N LYS A 402 -37.24 -14.41 -38.89
CA LYS A 402 -36.32 -15.02 -39.86
C LYS A 402 -36.37 -16.54 -39.76
N ARG A 403 -36.31 -17.10 -38.55
CA ARG A 403 -36.45 -18.55 -38.31
C ARG A 403 -37.79 -19.09 -38.83
N LYS A 404 -38.90 -18.41 -38.55
CA LYS A 404 -40.24 -18.78 -39.05
C LYS A 404 -40.34 -18.69 -40.57
N LEU A 405 -39.78 -17.65 -41.18
CA LEU A 405 -39.78 -17.50 -42.64
C LEU A 405 -38.97 -18.60 -43.29
N THR A 406 -37.77 -18.92 -42.77
CA THR A 406 -36.97 -20.05 -43.30
C THR A 406 -37.72 -21.39 -43.19
N LEU A 407 -38.46 -21.61 -42.11
CA LEU A 407 -39.32 -22.80 -41.93
C LEU A 407 -40.50 -22.80 -42.92
N SER A 408 -41.13 -21.65 -43.15
CA SER A 408 -42.28 -21.53 -44.06
C SER A 408 -41.88 -21.62 -45.53
N THR A 409 -40.71 -21.10 -45.92
CA THR A 409 -40.18 -21.24 -47.30
C THR A 409 -39.77 -22.67 -47.62
N GLN A 410 -39.56 -23.51 -46.60
CA GLN A 410 -39.39 -24.95 -46.77
C GLN A 410 -40.71 -25.71 -46.87
N SER A 411 -41.86 -25.04 -46.70
CA SER A 411 -43.20 -25.64 -46.90
C SER A 411 -43.80 -25.20 -48.27
N PRO A 412 -44.10 -26.13 -49.19
CA PRO A 412 -44.64 -25.80 -50.50
C PRO A 412 -46.17 -25.80 -50.48
N THR A 413 -46.80 -24.62 -50.51
CA THR A 413 -48.24 -24.46 -50.84
C THR A 413 -48.41 -23.06 -51.47
N GLY A 414 -49.06 -22.82 -52.60
CA GLY A 414 -50.09 -23.57 -53.32
C GLY A 414 -51.44 -22.87 -53.16
N GLY A 415 -51.80 -21.95 -54.07
CA GLY A 415 -53.18 -21.44 -54.17
C GLY A 415 -53.31 -19.97 -54.52
N ALA A 416 -53.46 -19.68 -55.82
CA ALA A 416 -53.89 -18.40 -56.36
C ALA A 416 -55.39 -18.47 -56.71
N GLY A 417 -56.18 -17.48 -56.31
CA GLY A 417 -57.60 -17.37 -56.68
C GLY A 417 -58.15 -15.97 -56.38
N ARG A 418 -58.29 -15.16 -57.44
CA ARG A 418 -58.68 -13.73 -57.47
C ARG A 418 -60.19 -13.61 -57.73
N GLN A 419 -60.86 -12.61 -57.11
CA GLN A 419 -62.24 -12.20 -57.44
C GLN A 419 -62.33 -10.67 -57.50
N GLU A 420 -62.89 -10.14 -58.59
CA GLU A 420 -62.89 -8.71 -58.96
C GLU A 420 -63.95 -7.88 -58.23
N ARG A 421 -63.61 -6.64 -57.87
CA ARG A 421 -64.45 -5.67 -57.13
C ARG A 421 -64.80 -4.43 -57.99
N PRO A 422 -65.95 -3.77 -57.73
CA PRO A 422 -66.50 -2.68 -58.56
C PRO A 422 -65.68 -1.36 -58.55
N MET A 423 -65.71 -0.63 -59.66
CA MET A 423 -64.85 0.52 -60.00
C MET A 423 -64.88 1.72 -59.03
N ASP A 424 -66.01 2.04 -58.41
CA ASP A 424 -66.06 3.14 -57.44
C ASP A 424 -65.36 2.81 -56.12
N ASN A 425 -65.35 1.52 -55.74
CA ASN A 425 -64.51 1.04 -54.66
C ASN A 425 -63.04 1.17 -55.05
N LEU A 426 -62.65 0.88 -56.30
CA LEU A 426 -61.27 1.02 -56.77
C LEU A 426 -60.77 2.47 -56.73
N LEU A 427 -61.63 3.48 -56.97
CA LEU A 427 -61.25 4.89 -56.89
C LEU A 427 -61.10 5.38 -55.44
N ARG A 428 -62.03 5.03 -54.54
CA ARG A 428 -61.88 5.33 -53.10
C ARG A 428 -60.68 4.60 -52.52
N GLU A 429 -60.51 3.33 -52.88
CA GLU A 429 -59.37 2.50 -52.49
C GLU A 429 -58.07 3.09 -53.03
N ASN A 430 -58.01 3.59 -54.27
CA ASN A 430 -56.83 4.32 -54.77
C ASN A 430 -56.50 5.59 -53.99
N SER A 431 -57.52 6.37 -53.59
CA SER A 431 -57.28 7.58 -52.79
C SER A 431 -56.77 7.24 -51.38
N SER A 432 -57.32 6.18 -50.78
CA SER A 432 -56.86 5.63 -49.50
C SER A 432 -55.44 5.08 -49.62
N LEU A 433 -55.13 4.34 -50.69
CA LEU A 433 -53.79 3.82 -50.99
C LEU A 433 -52.77 4.93 -51.18
N ARG A 434 -53.13 6.05 -51.82
CA ARG A 434 -52.23 7.22 -51.93
C ARG A 434 -52.00 7.89 -50.57
N GLN A 435 -53.02 7.98 -49.71
CA GLN A 435 -52.86 8.50 -48.35
C GLN A 435 -51.99 7.56 -47.50
N LEU A 436 -52.22 6.25 -47.57
CA LEU A 436 -51.41 5.21 -46.95
C LEU A 436 -49.96 5.23 -47.45
N ALA A 437 -49.74 5.38 -48.76
CA ALA A 437 -48.39 5.48 -49.33
C ALA A 437 -47.65 6.73 -48.83
N ARG A 438 -48.35 7.86 -48.70
CA ARG A 438 -47.78 9.09 -48.10
C ARG A 438 -47.48 8.91 -46.61
N ALA A 439 -48.37 8.26 -45.86
CA ALA A 439 -48.16 7.95 -44.45
C ALA A 439 -46.96 7.00 -44.27
N ASN A 440 -46.88 5.92 -45.06
CA ASN A 440 -45.77 4.97 -45.06
C ASN A 440 -44.45 5.66 -45.45
N SER A 441 -44.45 6.54 -46.46
CA SER A 441 -43.24 7.30 -46.83
C SER A 441 -42.77 8.21 -45.68
N ARG A 442 -43.68 8.84 -44.93
CA ARG A 442 -43.34 9.64 -43.75
C ARG A 442 -42.79 8.77 -42.62
N LEU A 443 -43.43 7.62 -42.34
CA LEU A 443 -42.97 6.69 -41.32
C LEU A 443 -41.59 6.13 -41.65
N LEU A 444 -41.31 5.78 -42.91
CA LEU A 444 -39.99 5.34 -43.35
C LEU A 444 -38.93 6.43 -43.18
N LYS A 445 -39.24 7.69 -43.50
CA LYS A 445 -38.32 8.82 -43.25
C LYS A 445 -38.05 9.04 -41.76
N GLN A 446 -39.09 8.93 -40.92
CA GLN A 446 -38.93 9.02 -39.46
C GLN A 446 -38.12 7.84 -38.91
N GLY A 447 -38.32 6.63 -39.45
CA GLY A 447 -37.52 5.45 -39.13
C GLY A 447 -36.03 5.69 -39.43
N ALA A 448 -35.72 6.14 -40.64
CA ALA A 448 -34.34 6.45 -41.04
C ALA A 448 -33.69 7.54 -40.17
N GLN A 449 -34.42 8.60 -39.81
CA GLN A 449 -33.91 9.65 -38.91
C GLN A 449 -33.65 9.12 -37.48
N LYS A 450 -34.53 8.25 -36.97
CA LYS A 450 -34.32 7.62 -35.65
C LYS A 450 -33.13 6.67 -35.67
N GLU A 451 -32.95 5.90 -36.75
CA GLU A 451 -31.78 5.04 -36.94
C GLU A 451 -30.49 5.86 -36.98
N GLU A 452 -30.47 7.00 -37.68
CA GLU A 452 -29.30 7.89 -37.74
C GLU A 452 -28.94 8.44 -36.35
N VAL A 453 -29.93 8.89 -35.57
CA VAL A 453 -29.73 9.35 -34.19
C VAL A 453 -29.26 8.21 -33.28
N ASN A 454 -29.83 7.02 -33.43
CA ASN A 454 -29.41 5.84 -32.67
C ASN A 454 -27.96 5.47 -32.97
N VAL A 455 -27.54 5.47 -34.24
CA VAL A 455 -26.14 5.21 -34.64
C VAL A 455 -25.21 6.28 -34.07
N ALA A 456 -25.59 7.56 -34.11
CA ALA A 456 -24.81 8.64 -33.51
C ALA A 456 -24.66 8.47 -31.99
N SER A 457 -25.74 8.13 -31.29
CA SER A 457 -25.73 7.90 -29.84
C SER A 457 -24.89 6.67 -29.44
N LEU A 458 -24.97 5.58 -30.20
CA LEU A 458 -24.14 4.39 -30.01
C LEU A 458 -22.66 4.70 -30.22
N SER A 459 -22.33 5.51 -31.23
CA SER A 459 -20.95 5.97 -31.46
C SER A 459 -20.42 6.80 -30.28
N GLU A 460 -21.25 7.68 -29.72
CA GLU A 460 -20.89 8.49 -28.55
C GLU A 460 -20.72 7.63 -27.29
N ILE A 461 -21.62 6.67 -27.05
CA ILE A 461 -21.52 5.72 -25.93
C ILE A 461 -20.24 4.88 -26.05
N MET A 462 -19.90 4.41 -27.25
CA MET A 462 -18.64 3.70 -27.47
C MET A 462 -17.42 4.57 -27.14
N LYS A 463 -17.42 5.85 -27.54
CA LYS A 463 -16.34 6.79 -27.22
C LYS A 463 -16.23 7.01 -25.71
N LEU A 464 -17.35 7.22 -25.02
CA LEU A 464 -17.38 7.39 -23.57
C LEU A 464 -16.91 6.14 -22.83
N LYS A 465 -17.30 4.94 -23.28
CA LYS A 465 -16.86 3.67 -22.71
C LYS A 465 -15.35 3.45 -22.90
N GLN A 466 -14.82 3.78 -24.08
CA GLN A 466 -13.38 3.75 -24.34
C GLN A 466 -12.63 4.75 -23.44
N GLN A 467 -13.19 5.94 -23.21
CA GLN A 467 -12.62 6.93 -22.30
C GLN A 467 -12.63 6.45 -20.84
N GLU A 468 -13.72 5.82 -20.38
CA GLU A 468 -13.82 5.22 -19.04
C GLU A 468 -12.78 4.11 -18.85
N GLU A 469 -12.57 3.26 -19.85
CA GLU A 469 -11.55 2.22 -19.81
C GLU A 469 -10.13 2.80 -19.71
N LEU A 470 -9.82 3.84 -20.50
CA LEU A 470 -8.54 4.54 -20.41
C LEU A 470 -8.32 5.19 -19.04
N GLN A 471 -9.36 5.83 -18.47
CA GLN A 471 -9.29 6.41 -17.12
C GLN A 471 -9.10 5.33 -16.04
N SER A 472 -9.76 4.18 -16.17
CA SER A 472 -9.59 3.04 -15.26
C SER A 472 -8.16 2.49 -15.29
N GLN A 473 -7.57 2.36 -16.49
CA GLN A 473 -6.17 1.97 -16.66
C GLN A 473 -5.21 3.01 -16.06
N GLU A 474 -5.47 4.31 -16.24
CA GLU A 474 -4.68 5.40 -15.64
C GLU A 474 -4.72 5.37 -14.11
N ILE A 475 -5.90 5.18 -13.52
CA ILE A 475 -6.06 5.02 -12.06
C ILE A 475 -5.28 3.81 -11.54
N ALA A 476 -5.33 2.68 -12.25
CA ALA A 476 -4.56 1.48 -11.87
C ALA A 476 -3.05 1.74 -11.94
N ALA A 477 -2.57 2.44 -12.97
CA ALA A 477 -1.18 2.82 -13.13
C ALA A 477 -0.71 3.80 -12.03
N LEU A 478 -1.52 4.80 -11.68
CA LEU A 478 -1.26 5.74 -10.59
C LEU A 478 -1.19 5.03 -9.24
N LYS A 479 -2.09 4.07 -8.97
CA LYS A 479 -2.03 3.24 -7.75
C LYS A 479 -0.75 2.41 -7.67
N LYS A 480 -0.26 1.88 -8.80
CA LYS A 480 1.02 1.15 -8.84
C LYS A 480 2.20 2.09 -8.52
N ARG A 481 2.23 3.28 -9.13
CA ARG A 481 3.26 4.30 -8.88
C ARG A 481 3.27 4.80 -7.43
N ALA A 482 2.09 4.98 -6.82
CA ALA A 482 1.99 5.35 -5.42
C ALA A 482 2.66 4.30 -4.51
N LYS A 483 2.43 3.01 -4.76
CA LYS A 483 3.09 1.91 -4.03
C LYS A 483 4.60 1.87 -4.26
N GLU A 484 5.06 2.12 -5.48
CA GLU A 484 6.50 2.21 -5.79
C GLU A 484 7.15 3.39 -5.06
N ALA A 485 6.49 4.56 -5.02
CA ALA A 485 6.96 5.73 -4.27
C ALA A 485 7.01 5.48 -2.76
N GLU A 486 6.02 4.78 -2.19
CA GLU A 486 6.04 4.33 -0.79
C GLU A 486 7.23 3.41 -0.49
N GLN A 487 7.54 2.46 -1.38
CA GLN A 487 8.69 1.57 -1.25
C GLN A 487 10.02 2.32 -1.32
N ILE A 488 10.16 3.27 -2.26
CA ILE A 488 11.36 4.12 -2.38
C ILE A 488 11.51 4.98 -1.12
N SER A 489 10.44 5.56 -0.60
CA SER A 489 10.46 6.34 0.64
C SER A 489 10.89 5.50 1.85
N LEU A 490 10.40 4.27 1.95
CA LEU A 490 10.82 3.32 3.00
C LEU A 490 12.31 2.96 2.86
N ALA A 491 12.77 2.65 1.65
CA ALA A 491 14.18 2.34 1.38
C ALA A 491 15.10 3.53 1.71
N ALA A 492 14.70 4.75 1.36
CA ALA A 492 15.44 5.98 1.69
C ALA A 492 15.53 6.19 3.22
N ARG A 493 14.46 5.92 3.98
CA ARG A 493 14.49 5.97 5.45
C ARG A 493 15.43 4.91 6.03
N MET A 494 15.39 3.68 5.51
CA MET A 494 16.31 2.63 5.94
C MET A 494 17.77 2.99 5.65
N ALA A 495 18.06 3.55 4.48
CA ALA A 495 19.39 4.02 4.11
C ALA A 495 19.85 5.18 5.00
N SER A 496 18.96 6.13 5.32
CA SER A 496 19.25 7.22 6.25
C SER A 496 19.58 6.72 7.66
N ASN A 497 18.82 5.74 8.16
CA ASN A 497 19.09 5.12 9.47
C ASN A 497 20.40 4.33 9.48
N ALA A 498 20.71 3.61 8.40
CA ALA A 498 21.98 2.90 8.27
C ALA A 498 23.17 3.88 8.23
N ARG A 499 23.02 5.00 7.52
CA ARG A 499 24.02 6.07 7.49
C ARG A 499 24.25 6.68 8.86
N ALA A 500 23.19 6.99 9.62
CA ALA A 500 23.33 7.54 10.98
C ALA A 500 24.11 6.59 11.91
N ARG A 501 23.86 5.27 11.83
CA ARG A 501 24.61 4.27 12.60
C ARG A 501 26.08 4.21 12.21
N LEU A 502 26.38 4.25 10.91
CA LEU A 502 27.76 4.29 10.43
C LEU A 502 28.47 5.58 10.86
N GLU A 503 27.78 6.73 10.85
CA GLU A 503 28.34 8.00 11.34
C GLU A 503 28.65 7.93 12.85
N GLU A 504 27.82 7.26 13.65
CA GLU A 504 28.05 7.02 15.07
C GLU A 504 29.27 6.10 15.31
N GLU A 505 29.37 4.99 14.57
CA GLU A 505 30.52 4.07 14.62
C GLU A 505 31.83 4.78 14.23
N ILE A 506 31.82 5.57 13.16
CA ILE A 506 32.98 6.37 12.72
C ILE A 506 33.38 7.39 13.79
N LEU A 507 32.43 8.07 14.43
CA LEU A 507 32.72 9.01 15.51
C LEU A 507 33.29 8.31 16.75
N LYS A 508 32.84 7.09 17.04
CA LYS A 508 33.38 6.27 18.12
C LYS A 508 34.82 5.84 17.84
N GLU A 509 35.08 5.26 16.66
CA GLU A 509 36.44 4.89 16.24
C GLU A 509 37.38 6.10 16.25
N LYS A 510 36.89 7.27 15.79
CA LYS A 510 37.66 8.50 15.83
C LYS A 510 38.06 8.89 17.26
N ARG A 511 37.15 8.79 18.23
CA ARG A 511 37.46 9.05 19.65
C ARG A 511 38.49 8.06 20.19
N GLU A 512 38.32 6.76 19.89
CA GLU A 512 39.28 5.72 20.30
C GLU A 512 40.69 5.99 19.73
N PHE A 513 40.80 6.47 18.49
CA PHE A 513 42.10 6.88 17.91
C PHE A 513 42.65 8.16 18.55
N GLU A 514 41.79 9.14 18.87
CA GLU A 514 42.22 10.35 19.59
C GLU A 514 42.77 9.99 20.98
N ASP A 515 42.10 9.09 21.70
CA ASP A 515 42.55 8.58 23.00
C ASP A 515 43.90 7.85 22.88
N GLN A 516 44.06 6.99 21.88
CA GLN A 516 45.35 6.31 21.61
C GLN A 516 46.47 7.32 21.29
N ILE A 517 46.17 8.36 20.52
CA ILE A 517 47.14 9.43 20.23
C ILE A 517 47.52 10.18 21.51
N THR A 518 46.56 10.45 22.41
CA THR A 518 46.88 11.10 23.70
C THR A 518 47.75 10.22 24.59
N LEU A 519 47.43 8.92 24.71
CA LEU A 519 48.26 7.96 25.47
C LEU A 519 49.68 7.89 24.92
N LEU A 520 49.85 7.74 23.60
CA LEU A 520 51.18 7.71 22.98
C LEU A 520 51.97 9.01 23.19
N ARG A 521 51.29 10.17 23.21
CA ARG A 521 51.93 11.46 23.52
C ARG A 521 52.40 11.52 24.97
N GLU A 522 51.58 11.05 25.91
CA GLU A 522 51.95 10.97 27.33
C GLU A 522 53.14 10.03 27.55
N GLU A 523 53.14 8.86 26.90
CA GLU A 523 54.27 7.92 26.93
C GLU A 523 55.55 8.54 26.35
N CYS A 524 55.46 9.27 25.24
CA CYS A 524 56.61 9.96 24.64
C CYS A 524 57.15 11.06 25.58
N VAL A 525 56.27 11.84 26.22
CA VAL A 525 56.67 12.87 27.20
C VAL A 525 57.36 12.21 28.39
N LYS A 526 56.79 11.12 28.92
CA LYS A 526 57.40 10.36 30.02
C LYS A 526 58.77 9.81 29.65
N ALA A 527 58.90 9.16 28.49
CA ALA A 527 60.17 8.63 28.00
C ALA A 527 61.22 9.74 27.80
N SER A 528 60.81 10.94 27.37
CA SER A 528 61.73 12.09 27.28
C SER A 528 62.20 12.58 28.65
N SER A 529 61.32 12.62 29.65
CA SER A 529 61.66 12.96 31.03
C SER A 529 62.61 11.93 31.64
N ASP A 530 62.32 10.63 31.47
CA ASP A 530 63.16 9.54 31.97
C ASP A 530 64.56 9.57 31.34
N LYS A 531 64.63 9.92 30.05
CA LYS A 531 65.91 10.12 29.34
C LYS A 531 66.73 11.28 29.92
N GLU A 532 66.10 12.45 30.14
CA GLU A 532 66.77 13.60 30.76
C GLU A 532 67.28 13.30 32.17
N GLU A 533 66.51 12.54 32.95
CA GLU A 533 66.92 12.11 34.29
C GLU A 533 68.11 11.15 34.23
N GLY A 534 68.10 10.18 33.30
CA GLY A 534 69.23 9.30 33.05
C GLY A 534 70.51 10.03 32.63
N GLU A 535 70.39 11.05 31.77
CA GLU A 535 71.53 11.90 31.38
C GLU A 535 72.13 12.66 32.58
N ARG A 536 71.28 13.22 33.46
CA ARG A 536 71.74 13.90 34.70
C ARG A 536 72.43 12.98 35.69
N ILE A 537 72.04 11.70 35.74
CA ILE A 537 72.70 10.71 36.59
C ILE A 537 74.09 10.36 36.05
N CYS A 538 74.25 10.27 34.73
CA CYS A 538 75.54 9.97 34.09
C CYS A 538 76.55 11.12 34.13
N GLU A 539 76.10 12.37 34.30
CA GLU A 539 76.99 13.54 34.44
C GLU A 539 77.57 13.72 35.85
N LYS A 540 77.04 13.02 36.86
CA LYS A 540 77.53 13.04 38.25
C LYS A 540 78.51 11.91 38.51
#